data_AF-A0A7C3G8U6-F1
#
_entry.id   AF-A0A7C3G8U6-F1
#
_cell.length_a   1.000
_cell.length_b   1.000
_cell.length_c   1.000
_cell.angle_alpha   90.00
_cell.angle_beta   90.00
_cell.angle_gamma   90.00
#
_symmetry.space_group_name_H-M   'P 1'
#
loop_
_entity.id
_entity.type
_entity.pdbx_description
1 polymer ?
#
loop_
_entity_poly.entity_id
_entity_poly.type
_entity_poly.pdbx_seq_one_letter_code
_entity_poly.pdbx_strand_id
1 'polypeptide(L)'
;NLGMKRVLIHPLAGVLSAYGMGLADIRASRAHAVEQPLDEDGVQVARREAKRLKAEVMEELRSQGVERIRVRKTALLRYAGTDTTLEVKLRKKPEKMRRAFEKEHARQFGFAQPEKDIIIEAISVEGRGGGATIPERRRKKVKDDPQAVASAPLYVEGGWCDVPVFDRDSLHPGQKVSGPALIIEANSTIVVEPGWRAKMNRLGHLVLKRVVPLPKAEAVGTTADPVMLEVFNNLFMAIAEQMGVTLRKTASSVNIKERLDYSCAVFDAQGNLVANAPHMPVHLGSMDRSVETVIAQNPDMKPGDVYVLNAPYNGGTHLPDITVVTPVFLGHDRPLFYVASRGHHADIGGRAPGSMSPDATSITEEGVLIDNFLLVENGRFREREIRELLASGPWPARNPDQNIADLKAQVAANEKGVQELEKMVAHFGLETVRAYMGHVQDNAEESVRRVIDVLKDGEFSYEMDNGAVVRVAIRVDREKRRATVDFTGTSPQLSDNFNAPQPVTRAAVLYVFRCMVDDNIPLNAGCLKPIDLVIPEDCMLNPKYPAAVVAGNVETSQVVTDALFGAM
;
A
#
# COMPACT_ATOMS: atom_id res chain seq x y z
N ASN A 1 -6.38 -7.75 -19.70
CA ASN A 1 -5.48 -8.59 -20.54
C ASN A 1 -4.05 -8.40 -20.06
N LEU A 2 -3.40 -9.42 -19.46
CA LEU A 2 -2.06 -9.32 -18.84
C LEU A 2 -0.89 -9.08 -19.82
N GLY A 3 -1.16 -8.70 -21.08
CA GLY A 3 -0.14 -8.44 -22.10
C GLY A 3 0.66 -9.67 -22.52
N MET A 4 0.23 -10.88 -22.13
CA MET A 4 0.95 -12.12 -22.41
C MET A 4 0.95 -12.42 -23.91
N LYS A 5 2.13 -12.44 -24.53
CA LYS A 5 2.31 -12.75 -25.96
C LYS A 5 2.66 -14.21 -26.25
N ARG A 6 2.93 -14.98 -25.19
CA ARG A 6 3.37 -16.37 -25.26
C ARG A 6 2.79 -17.16 -24.11
N VAL A 7 2.26 -18.33 -24.41
CA VAL A 7 1.81 -19.32 -23.43
C VAL A 7 2.53 -20.62 -23.73
N LEU A 8 3.06 -21.26 -22.69
CA LEU A 8 3.70 -22.58 -22.78
C LEU A 8 2.75 -23.61 -22.16
N ILE A 9 2.37 -24.61 -22.93
CA ILE A 9 1.50 -25.71 -22.47
C ILE A 9 2.32 -27.01 -22.48
N HIS A 10 2.62 -27.47 -21.28
CA HIS A 10 3.31 -28.75 -21.05
C HIS A 10 2.39 -29.92 -21.45
N PRO A 11 2.91 -31.06 -21.97
CA PRO A 11 2.12 -32.26 -22.26
C PRO A 11 1.34 -32.83 -21.07
N LEU A 12 1.78 -32.48 -19.87
CA LEU A 12 1.15 -32.89 -18.61
C LEU A 12 0.42 -31.72 -17.94
N ALA A 13 -0.06 -30.73 -18.68
CA ALA A 13 -0.69 -29.53 -18.11
C ALA A 13 -1.83 -29.87 -17.13
N GLY A 14 -2.70 -30.84 -17.48
CA GLY A 14 -3.78 -31.30 -16.60
C GLY A 14 -3.32 -32.02 -15.31
N VAL A 15 -2.07 -32.44 -15.23
CA VAL A 15 -1.47 -33.10 -14.04
C VAL A 15 -0.15 -32.44 -13.62
N LEU A 16 0.02 -31.16 -13.95
CA LEU A 16 1.30 -30.46 -13.83
C LEU A 16 1.76 -30.36 -12.37
N SER A 17 0.82 -30.27 -11.43
CA SER A 17 1.11 -30.28 -9.99
C SER A 17 1.81 -31.58 -9.56
N ALA A 18 1.32 -32.74 -10.01
CA ALA A 18 1.95 -34.03 -9.70
C ALA A 18 3.35 -34.16 -10.35
N TYR A 19 3.49 -33.68 -11.60
CA TYR A 19 4.79 -33.59 -12.27
C TYR A 19 5.76 -32.67 -11.52
N GLY A 20 5.29 -31.50 -11.08
CA GLY A 20 6.06 -30.53 -10.30
C GLY A 20 6.50 -31.08 -8.94
N MET A 21 5.62 -31.81 -8.25
CA MET A 21 5.96 -32.53 -7.02
C MET A 21 7.08 -33.54 -7.25
N GLY A 22 7.05 -34.30 -8.35
CA GLY A 22 8.10 -35.26 -8.69
C GLY A 22 9.45 -34.61 -9.05
N LEU A 23 9.45 -33.38 -9.58
CA LEU A 23 10.65 -32.62 -9.92
C LEU A 23 11.20 -31.76 -8.78
N ALA A 24 10.41 -31.53 -7.74
CA ALA A 24 10.78 -30.61 -6.66
C ALA A 24 12.02 -31.13 -5.92
N ASP A 25 12.96 -30.22 -5.63
CA ASP A 25 14.04 -30.53 -4.71
C ASP A 25 13.45 -30.80 -3.31
N ILE A 26 13.96 -31.83 -2.64
CA ILE A 26 13.80 -31.98 -1.20
C ILE A 26 14.58 -30.84 -0.54
N ARG A 27 13.95 -30.14 0.40
CA ARG A 27 14.54 -28.98 1.09
C ARG A 27 14.53 -29.21 2.59
N ALA A 28 15.60 -28.76 3.23
CA ALA A 28 15.69 -28.64 4.67
C ALA A 28 16.23 -27.26 5.00
N SER A 29 15.59 -26.59 5.97
CA SER A 29 16.03 -25.28 6.47
C SER A 29 16.18 -25.32 7.99
N ARG A 30 17.20 -24.63 8.48
CA ARG A 30 17.38 -24.35 9.91
C ARG A 30 17.71 -22.89 10.10
N ALA A 31 17.14 -22.30 11.15
CA ALA A 31 17.47 -20.96 11.59
C ALA A 31 17.82 -20.99 13.07
N HIS A 32 18.73 -20.11 13.48
CA HIS A 32 19.11 -19.94 14.88
C HIS A 32 19.41 -18.47 15.16
N ALA A 33 18.90 -17.96 16.29
CA ALA A 33 19.20 -16.62 16.77
C ALA A 33 20.68 -16.52 17.17
N VAL A 34 21.32 -15.39 16.87
CA VAL A 34 22.73 -15.13 17.17
C VAL A 34 22.86 -13.87 18.02
N GLU A 35 22.06 -12.84 17.74
CA GLU A 35 22.01 -11.58 18.48
C GLU A 35 23.40 -10.98 18.75
N GLN A 36 24.21 -10.83 17.70
CA GLN A 36 25.55 -10.25 17.80
C GLN A 36 25.66 -8.96 16.98
N PRO A 37 26.50 -7.99 17.38
CA PRO A 37 26.86 -6.87 16.52
C PRO A 37 27.45 -7.33 15.18
N LEU A 38 27.27 -6.54 14.12
CA LEU A 38 27.88 -6.77 12.82
C LEU A 38 29.33 -6.26 12.81
N ASP A 39 30.18 -6.93 13.58
CA ASP A 39 31.62 -6.73 13.64
C ASP A 39 32.37 -8.03 13.31
N GLU A 40 33.70 -8.03 13.46
CA GLU A 40 34.51 -9.20 13.14
C GLU A 40 34.19 -10.41 14.01
N ASP A 41 33.92 -10.21 15.30
CA ASP A 41 33.64 -11.27 16.26
C ASP A 41 32.23 -11.84 16.07
N GLY A 42 31.23 -10.98 15.92
CA GLY A 42 29.86 -11.36 15.61
C GLY A 42 29.77 -12.15 14.30
N VAL A 43 30.52 -11.75 13.26
CA VAL A 43 30.60 -12.52 12.01
C VAL A 43 31.28 -13.87 12.22
N GLN A 44 32.28 -14.00 13.10
CA GLN A 44 32.88 -15.29 13.44
C GLN A 44 31.88 -16.22 14.13
N VAL A 45 31.12 -15.71 15.11
CA VAL A 45 30.05 -16.46 15.79
C VAL A 45 28.99 -16.91 14.78
N ALA A 46 28.46 -16.00 13.98
CA ALA A 46 27.49 -16.27 12.93
C ALA A 46 27.97 -17.36 11.95
N ARG A 47 29.25 -17.35 11.56
CA ARG A 47 29.82 -18.35 10.65
C ARG A 47 29.99 -19.72 11.31
N ARG A 48 30.29 -19.77 12.61
CA ARG A 48 30.34 -21.01 13.40
C ARG A 48 28.95 -21.63 13.48
N GLU A 49 27.94 -20.85 13.82
CA GLU A 49 26.54 -21.31 13.82
C GLU A 49 26.10 -21.76 12.42
N ALA A 50 26.42 -20.99 11.38
CA ALA A 50 26.15 -21.40 10.00
C ALA A 50 26.88 -22.68 9.57
N LYS A 51 27.94 -23.11 10.28
CA LYS A 51 28.63 -24.38 10.04
C LYS A 51 27.91 -25.52 10.74
N ARG A 52 27.46 -25.31 11.99
CA ARG A 52 26.64 -26.26 12.76
C ARG A 52 25.30 -26.53 12.06
N LEU A 53 24.53 -25.48 11.76
CA LEU A 53 23.24 -25.62 11.05
C LEU A 53 23.38 -26.26 9.67
N LYS A 54 24.50 -25.98 8.97
CA LYS A 54 24.80 -26.67 7.71
C LYS A 54 24.99 -28.18 7.93
N ALA A 55 25.63 -28.61 9.00
CA ALA A 55 25.81 -30.04 9.27
C ALA A 55 24.45 -30.73 9.48
N GLU A 56 23.59 -30.14 10.30
CA GLU A 56 22.22 -30.64 10.56
C GLU A 56 21.38 -30.73 9.27
N VAL A 57 21.36 -29.65 8.46
CA VAL A 57 20.65 -29.63 7.16
C VAL A 57 21.21 -30.69 6.20
N MET A 58 22.52 -30.89 6.18
CA MET A 58 23.15 -31.90 5.32
C MET A 58 22.85 -33.32 5.80
N GLU A 59 22.79 -33.54 7.11
CA GLU A 59 22.45 -34.83 7.72
C GLU A 59 21.00 -35.21 7.41
N GLU A 60 20.05 -34.29 7.61
CA GLU A 60 18.63 -34.52 7.29
C GLU A 60 18.41 -34.81 5.81
N LEU A 61 19.08 -34.08 4.91
CA LEU A 61 18.93 -34.32 3.47
C LEU A 61 19.58 -35.65 3.07
N ARG A 62 20.70 -36.03 3.68
CA ARG A 62 21.35 -37.32 3.41
C ARG A 62 20.55 -38.50 3.95
N SER A 63 19.89 -38.37 5.11
CA SER A 63 19.02 -39.42 5.64
C SER A 63 17.80 -39.67 4.74
N GLN A 64 17.40 -38.66 3.97
CA GLN A 64 16.40 -38.75 2.90
C GLN A 64 16.96 -39.21 1.54
N GLY A 65 18.23 -39.65 1.48
CA GLY A 65 18.86 -40.17 0.27
C GLY A 65 19.38 -39.10 -0.70
N VAL A 66 19.49 -37.84 -0.30
CA VAL A 66 20.00 -36.77 -1.18
C VAL A 66 21.53 -36.76 -1.23
N GLU A 67 22.09 -37.17 -2.37
CA GLU A 67 23.55 -37.21 -2.58
C GLU A 67 24.16 -35.83 -2.89
N ARG A 68 23.51 -35.06 -3.78
CA ARG A 68 24.01 -33.76 -4.28
C ARG A 68 23.23 -32.60 -3.68
N ILE A 69 23.78 -32.01 -2.62
CA ILE A 69 23.11 -30.93 -1.86
C ILE A 69 23.75 -29.58 -2.18
N ARG A 70 22.92 -28.60 -2.56
CA ARG A 70 23.30 -27.19 -2.67
C ARG A 70 22.84 -26.44 -1.44
N VAL A 71 23.73 -25.67 -0.81
CA VAL A 71 23.45 -24.95 0.44
C VAL A 71 23.56 -23.44 0.26
N ARG A 72 22.54 -22.71 0.71
CA ARG A 72 22.53 -21.24 0.85
C ARG A 72 22.63 -20.89 2.33
N LYS A 73 23.43 -19.86 2.64
CA LYS A 73 23.62 -19.31 3.99
C LYS A 73 23.27 -17.84 3.99
N THR A 74 22.36 -17.45 4.86
CA THR A 74 21.80 -16.11 4.94
C THR A 74 21.93 -15.61 6.37
N ALA A 75 22.32 -14.34 6.52
CA ALA A 75 22.25 -13.61 7.77
C ALA A 75 21.01 -12.71 7.73
N LEU A 76 20.23 -12.73 8.80
CA LEU A 76 19.11 -11.84 9.03
C LEU A 76 19.66 -10.66 9.84
N LEU A 77 19.72 -9.49 9.21
CA LEU A 77 20.34 -8.29 9.78
C LEU A 77 19.27 -7.24 10.08
N ARG A 78 19.44 -6.48 11.15
CA ARG A 78 18.57 -5.35 11.51
C ARG A 78 19.38 -4.21 12.10
N TYR A 79 18.88 -2.98 12.05
CA TYR A 79 19.49 -1.91 12.85
C TYR A 79 19.21 -2.16 14.34
N ALA A 80 20.15 -1.81 15.20
CA ALA A 80 19.97 -1.87 16.65
C ALA A 80 18.71 -1.07 17.06
N GLY A 81 17.89 -1.66 17.94
CA GLY A 81 16.60 -1.08 18.37
C GLY A 81 15.43 -1.23 17.38
N THR A 82 15.59 -1.98 16.29
CA THR A 82 14.49 -2.32 15.36
C THR A 82 14.20 -3.81 15.37
N ASP A 83 13.00 -4.24 14.94
CA ASP A 83 12.61 -5.66 14.87
C ASP A 83 12.64 -6.24 13.44
N THR A 84 12.74 -5.38 12.43
CA THR A 84 12.65 -5.81 11.03
C THR A 84 14.01 -6.29 10.54
N THR A 85 14.07 -7.55 10.14
CA THR A 85 15.28 -8.14 9.55
C THR A 85 15.25 -8.13 8.03
N LEU A 86 16.42 -7.90 7.42
CA LEU A 86 16.66 -8.06 6.00
C LEU A 86 17.63 -9.22 5.76
N GLU A 87 17.32 -10.02 4.72
CA GLU A 87 18.17 -11.14 4.33
C GLU A 87 19.40 -10.67 3.55
N VAL A 88 20.58 -10.92 4.12
CA VAL A 88 21.86 -10.68 3.45
C VAL A 88 22.65 -11.97 3.35
N LYS A 89 23.26 -12.23 2.19
CA LYS A 89 24.14 -13.39 2.02
C LYS A 89 25.29 -13.32 3.03
N LEU A 90 25.47 -14.36 3.86
CA LEU A 90 26.54 -14.43 4.85
C LEU A 90 27.93 -14.35 4.18
N ARG A 91 28.75 -13.37 4.57
CA ARG A 91 30.13 -13.17 4.07
C ARG A 91 31.17 -13.35 5.18
N LYS A 92 32.45 -13.10 4.86
CA LYS A 92 33.57 -13.08 5.82
C LYS A 92 33.83 -11.69 6.39
N LYS A 93 33.55 -10.64 5.60
CA LYS A 93 33.85 -9.25 5.95
C LYS A 93 32.55 -8.54 6.36
N PRO A 94 32.46 -7.99 7.58
CA PRO A 94 31.30 -7.23 8.05
C PRO A 94 30.91 -6.11 7.07
N GLU A 95 31.88 -5.36 6.57
CA GLU A 95 31.69 -4.26 5.60
C GLU A 95 30.88 -4.64 4.35
N LYS A 96 31.07 -5.86 3.83
CA LYS A 96 30.33 -6.33 2.65
C LYS A 96 28.87 -6.65 2.98
N MET A 97 28.62 -7.07 4.22
CA MET A 97 27.27 -7.34 4.71
C MET A 97 26.56 -6.04 5.05
N ARG A 98 27.25 -5.08 5.70
CA ARG A 98 26.77 -3.73 5.96
C ARG A 98 26.30 -3.03 4.69
N ARG A 99 27.17 -2.91 3.67
CA ARG A 99 26.80 -2.29 2.39
C ARG A 99 25.63 -2.97 1.69
N ALA A 100 25.54 -4.30 1.78
CA ALA A 100 24.43 -5.05 1.19
C ALA A 100 23.13 -4.82 1.96
N PHE A 101 23.21 -4.76 3.29
CA PHE A 101 22.09 -4.42 4.16
C PHE A 101 21.60 -3.00 3.93
N GLU A 102 22.49 -2.00 3.97
CA GLU A 102 22.16 -0.60 3.74
C GLU A 102 21.57 -0.37 2.36
N LYS A 103 22.11 -1.03 1.33
CA LYS A 103 21.54 -0.98 -0.02
C LYS A 103 20.13 -1.58 -0.05
N GLU A 104 19.92 -2.71 0.60
CA GLU A 104 18.62 -3.38 0.65
C GLU A 104 17.61 -2.58 1.49
N HIS A 105 18.07 -1.98 2.58
CA HIS A 105 17.30 -1.10 3.45
C HIS A 105 16.87 0.16 2.68
N ALA A 106 17.79 0.84 2.00
CA ALA A 106 17.45 1.98 1.14
C ALA A 106 16.49 1.58 0.01
N ARG A 107 16.69 0.40 -0.59
CA ARG A 107 15.78 -0.13 -1.62
C ARG A 107 14.37 -0.41 -1.09
N GLN A 108 14.26 -0.93 0.14
CA GLN A 108 12.98 -1.35 0.70
C GLN A 108 12.24 -0.22 1.45
N PHE A 109 12.99 0.72 2.03
CA PHE A 109 12.48 1.71 2.98
C PHE A 109 12.84 3.17 2.63
N GLY A 110 13.58 3.43 1.54
CA GLY A 110 13.83 4.78 1.02
C GLY A 110 15.01 5.53 1.63
N PHE A 111 15.61 4.99 2.69
CA PHE A 111 16.78 5.58 3.35
C PHE A 111 17.68 4.50 3.96
N ALA A 112 18.88 4.87 4.38
CA ALA A 112 19.77 4.06 5.21
C ALA A 112 20.15 4.85 6.46
N GLN A 113 20.59 4.15 7.52
CA GLN A 113 21.04 4.73 8.80
C GLN A 113 22.52 4.35 9.00
N PRO A 114 23.46 4.94 8.24
CA PRO A 114 24.88 4.56 8.29
C PRO A 114 25.49 4.73 9.69
N GLU A 115 24.95 5.63 10.51
CA GLU A 115 25.34 5.90 11.89
C GLU A 115 24.90 4.83 12.90
N LYS A 116 23.92 3.98 12.58
CA LYS A 116 23.44 2.95 13.50
C LYS A 116 24.24 1.66 13.40
N ASP A 117 24.39 1.02 14.56
CA ASP A 117 24.89 -0.34 14.66
C ASP A 117 23.90 -1.32 14.01
N ILE A 118 24.45 -2.38 13.41
CA ILE A 118 23.67 -3.45 12.78
C ILE A 118 23.85 -4.70 13.64
N ILE A 119 22.75 -5.39 13.91
CA ILE A 119 22.71 -6.64 14.65
C ILE A 119 22.49 -7.80 13.67
N ILE A 120 23.30 -8.86 13.81
CA ILE A 120 23.06 -10.17 13.24
C ILE A 120 22.05 -10.87 14.15
N GLU A 121 20.76 -10.72 13.83
CA GLU A 121 19.66 -11.28 14.61
C GLU A 121 19.71 -12.81 14.57
N ALA A 122 19.78 -13.37 13.36
CA ALA A 122 19.73 -14.81 13.17
C ALA A 122 20.50 -15.24 11.92
N ILE A 123 20.85 -16.52 11.87
CA ILE A 123 21.42 -17.19 10.70
C ILE A 123 20.45 -18.25 10.21
N SER A 124 20.17 -18.21 8.91
CA SER A 124 19.38 -19.22 8.20
C SER A 124 20.26 -19.98 7.20
N VAL A 125 20.13 -21.31 7.21
CA VAL A 125 20.78 -22.22 6.25
C VAL A 125 19.70 -23.06 5.58
N GLU A 126 19.64 -22.97 4.25
CA GLU A 126 18.74 -23.78 3.42
C GLU A 126 19.59 -24.71 2.54
N GLY A 127 19.31 -26.01 2.61
CA GLY A 127 19.85 -27.03 1.73
C GLY A 127 18.76 -27.54 0.79
N ARG A 128 19.13 -27.83 -0.46
CA ARG A 128 18.23 -28.43 -1.45
C ARG A 128 18.92 -29.42 -2.36
N GLY A 129 18.22 -30.47 -2.77
CA GLY A 129 18.66 -31.44 -3.77
C GLY A 129 17.71 -32.62 -3.87
N GLY A 130 18.10 -33.66 -4.62
CA GLY A 130 17.34 -34.91 -4.70
C GLY A 130 16.11 -34.85 -5.60
N GLY A 131 15.80 -33.69 -6.18
CA GLY A 131 14.76 -33.59 -7.19
C GLY A 131 15.06 -34.48 -8.38
N ALA A 132 14.06 -35.25 -8.83
CA ALA A 132 14.22 -36.11 -9.98
C ALA A 132 14.49 -35.26 -11.22
N THR A 133 15.43 -35.69 -12.06
CA THR A 133 15.53 -35.17 -13.42
C THR A 133 14.76 -36.12 -14.32
N ILE A 134 13.58 -35.72 -14.76
CA ILE A 134 12.85 -36.46 -15.79
C ILE A 134 13.37 -35.97 -17.15
N PRO A 135 14.16 -36.77 -17.89
CA PRO A 135 14.73 -36.31 -19.14
C PRO A 135 13.63 -36.13 -20.19
N GLU A 136 13.40 -34.88 -20.59
CA GLU A 136 12.50 -34.58 -21.70
C GLU A 136 13.14 -35.03 -23.02
N ARG A 137 12.58 -36.09 -23.62
CA ARG A 137 13.12 -36.68 -24.84
C ARG A 137 12.88 -35.76 -26.04
N ARG A 138 13.96 -35.36 -26.70
CA ARG A 138 13.88 -34.56 -27.94
C ARG A 138 13.30 -35.39 -29.09
N ARG A 139 12.23 -34.89 -29.70
CA ARG A 139 11.60 -35.45 -30.90
C ARG A 139 12.15 -34.77 -32.16
N LYS A 140 12.20 -35.50 -33.29
CA LYS A 140 12.65 -34.97 -34.59
C LYS A 140 11.63 -33.95 -35.11
N LYS A 141 12.12 -32.96 -35.86
CA LYS A 141 11.23 -31.98 -36.49
C LYS A 141 10.66 -32.52 -37.79
N VAL A 142 9.40 -32.23 -38.03
CA VAL A 142 8.70 -32.47 -39.29
C VAL A 142 8.42 -31.11 -39.95
N LYS A 143 8.43 -31.07 -41.28
CA LYS A 143 8.15 -29.84 -42.06
C LYS A 143 6.72 -29.77 -42.57
N ASP A 144 6.04 -30.91 -42.66
CA ASP A 144 4.68 -31.03 -43.18
C ASP A 144 3.66 -30.40 -42.24
N ASP A 145 2.56 -29.92 -42.80
CA ASP A 145 1.47 -29.33 -42.02
C ASP A 145 0.72 -30.41 -41.21
N PRO A 146 0.19 -30.06 -40.03
CA PRO A 146 -0.59 -31.01 -39.24
C PRO A 146 -1.92 -31.32 -39.93
N GLN A 147 -2.37 -32.57 -39.83
CA GLN A 147 -3.66 -32.99 -40.35
C GLN A 147 -4.73 -32.89 -39.26
N ALA A 148 -5.86 -32.27 -39.58
CA ALA A 148 -7.01 -32.25 -38.70
C ALA A 148 -7.64 -33.65 -38.67
N VAL A 149 -8.03 -34.09 -37.48
CA VAL A 149 -8.72 -35.38 -37.27
C VAL A 149 -10.25 -35.23 -37.36
N ALA A 150 -10.76 -34.01 -37.18
CA ALA A 150 -12.18 -33.69 -37.28
C ALA A 150 -12.40 -32.18 -37.49
N SER A 151 -13.67 -31.77 -37.58
CA SER A 151 -14.15 -30.38 -37.51
C SER A 151 -15.22 -30.29 -36.43
N ALA A 152 -15.30 -29.16 -35.72
CA ALA A 152 -16.30 -28.92 -34.69
C ALA A 152 -16.75 -27.44 -34.63
N PRO A 153 -18.00 -27.14 -34.25
CA PRO A 153 -18.47 -25.78 -34.09
C PRO A 153 -17.85 -25.12 -32.84
N LEU A 154 -17.35 -23.90 -32.97
CA LEU A 154 -16.80 -23.07 -31.90
C LEU A 154 -17.35 -21.64 -32.00
N TYR A 155 -17.79 -21.08 -30.87
CA TYR A 155 -18.21 -19.67 -30.80
C TYR A 155 -17.00 -18.78 -30.47
N VAL A 156 -16.59 -17.92 -31.40
CA VAL A 156 -15.45 -16.99 -31.25
C VAL A 156 -15.79 -15.64 -31.88
N GLU A 157 -15.27 -14.56 -31.30
CA GLU A 157 -15.45 -13.18 -31.81
C GLU A 157 -16.90 -12.78 -32.13
N GLY A 158 -17.88 -13.33 -31.39
CA GLY A 158 -19.30 -13.00 -31.55
C GLY A 158 -20.06 -13.83 -32.57
N GLY A 159 -19.50 -14.93 -33.09
CA GLY A 159 -20.19 -15.82 -34.02
C GLY A 159 -19.76 -17.29 -33.93
N TRP A 160 -20.60 -18.18 -34.46
CA TRP A 160 -20.29 -19.60 -34.61
C TRP A 160 -19.48 -19.84 -35.89
N CYS A 161 -18.41 -20.63 -35.81
CA CYS A 161 -17.67 -21.14 -36.97
C CYS A 161 -17.23 -22.58 -36.76
N ASP A 162 -17.17 -23.37 -37.84
CA ASP A 162 -16.55 -24.69 -37.82
C ASP A 162 -15.02 -24.57 -37.83
N VAL A 163 -14.38 -25.19 -36.85
CA VAL A 163 -12.92 -25.12 -36.65
C VAL A 163 -12.28 -26.51 -36.75
N PRO A 164 -11.06 -26.61 -37.28
CA PRO A 164 -10.34 -27.88 -37.33
C PRO A 164 -9.97 -28.35 -35.92
N VAL A 165 -10.14 -29.66 -35.70
CA VAL A 165 -9.75 -30.36 -34.48
C VAL A 165 -8.50 -31.18 -34.77
N PHE A 166 -7.47 -30.99 -33.95
CA PHE A 166 -6.22 -31.74 -34.02
C PHE A 166 -6.07 -32.61 -32.79
N ASP A 167 -5.67 -33.87 -32.99
CA ASP A 167 -5.18 -34.69 -31.89
C ASP A 167 -3.74 -34.30 -31.56
N ARG A 168 -3.46 -34.00 -30.29
CA ARG A 168 -2.12 -33.64 -29.83
C ARG A 168 -1.09 -34.72 -30.13
N ASP A 169 -1.43 -36.00 -29.97
CA ASP A 169 -0.46 -37.08 -30.12
C ASP A 169 -0.02 -37.27 -31.57
N SER A 170 -0.87 -36.84 -32.50
CA SER A 170 -0.59 -36.74 -33.94
C SER A 170 0.26 -35.52 -34.33
N LEU A 171 0.49 -34.57 -33.42
CA LEU A 171 1.35 -33.41 -33.68
C LEU A 171 2.83 -33.72 -33.47
N HIS A 172 3.67 -33.14 -34.33
CA HIS A 172 5.11 -33.28 -34.31
C HIS A 172 5.85 -31.96 -34.12
N PRO A 173 7.06 -31.97 -33.53
CA PRO A 173 7.86 -30.76 -33.39
C PRO A 173 8.06 -30.02 -34.71
N GLY A 174 7.83 -28.70 -34.69
CA GLY A 174 7.94 -27.86 -35.88
C GLY A 174 6.59 -27.52 -36.51
N GLN A 175 5.59 -28.39 -36.39
CA GLN A 175 4.23 -28.17 -36.88
C GLN A 175 3.55 -27.03 -36.13
N LYS A 176 2.64 -26.36 -36.82
CA LYS A 176 1.97 -25.16 -36.35
C LYS A 176 0.47 -25.29 -36.59
N VAL A 177 -0.31 -24.91 -35.60
CA VAL A 177 -1.78 -24.81 -35.67
C VAL A 177 -2.12 -23.35 -35.45
N SER A 178 -2.72 -22.69 -36.45
CA SER A 178 -3.23 -21.31 -36.31
C SER A 178 -4.68 -21.35 -35.86
N GLY A 179 -5.07 -20.46 -34.95
CA GLY A 179 -6.45 -20.32 -34.53
C GLY A 179 -7.34 -19.61 -35.56
N PRO A 180 -8.68 -19.76 -35.47
CA PRO A 180 -9.39 -20.55 -34.48
C PRO A 180 -9.27 -22.07 -34.73
N ALA A 181 -8.89 -22.83 -33.71
CA ALA A 181 -8.70 -24.28 -33.79
C ALA A 181 -8.78 -24.95 -32.41
N LEU A 182 -9.07 -26.25 -32.38
CA LEU A 182 -9.04 -27.07 -31.18
C LEU A 182 -7.90 -28.07 -31.25
N ILE A 183 -7.15 -28.22 -30.15
CA ILE A 183 -6.20 -29.30 -29.95
C ILE A 183 -6.67 -30.13 -28.76
N ILE A 184 -7.08 -31.37 -29.02
CA ILE A 184 -7.56 -32.30 -27.99
C ILE A 184 -6.39 -33.15 -27.48
N GLU A 185 -6.42 -33.45 -26.19
CA GLU A 185 -5.49 -34.36 -25.52
C GLU A 185 -6.23 -35.13 -24.42
N ALA A 186 -5.62 -36.19 -23.89
CA ALA A 186 -6.30 -37.10 -22.96
C ALA A 186 -6.81 -36.44 -21.67
N ASN A 187 -6.22 -35.32 -21.25
CA ASN A 187 -6.51 -34.64 -19.98
C ASN A 187 -6.89 -33.16 -20.11
N SER A 188 -6.98 -32.62 -21.32
CA SER A 188 -7.38 -31.23 -21.57
C SER A 188 -7.86 -31.01 -23.00
N THR A 189 -8.50 -29.87 -23.24
CA THR A 189 -8.77 -29.36 -24.58
C THR A 189 -8.20 -27.95 -24.67
N ILE A 190 -7.31 -27.73 -25.64
CA ILE A 190 -6.64 -26.45 -25.85
C ILE A 190 -7.35 -25.71 -26.97
N VAL A 191 -7.92 -24.56 -26.64
CA VAL A 191 -8.48 -23.64 -27.62
C VAL A 191 -7.35 -22.74 -28.14
N VAL A 192 -7.06 -22.80 -29.43
CA VAL A 192 -6.18 -21.84 -30.10
C VAL A 192 -7.08 -20.74 -30.66
N GLU A 193 -7.20 -19.63 -29.93
CA GLU A 193 -8.02 -18.49 -30.31
C GLU A 193 -7.55 -17.83 -31.63
N PRO A 194 -8.44 -17.10 -32.32
CA PRO A 194 -8.06 -16.21 -33.42
C PRO A 194 -6.83 -15.35 -33.09
N GLY A 195 -5.94 -15.20 -34.06
CA GLY A 195 -4.71 -14.43 -33.89
C GLY A 195 -3.59 -15.11 -33.09
N TRP A 196 -3.82 -16.32 -32.56
CA TRP A 196 -2.79 -17.15 -31.96
C TRP A 196 -2.33 -18.28 -32.89
N ARG A 197 -1.12 -18.76 -32.64
CA ARG A 197 -0.55 -19.93 -33.30
C ARG A 197 0.15 -20.81 -32.28
N ALA A 198 -0.32 -22.04 -32.14
CA ALA A 198 0.35 -23.08 -31.40
C ALA A 198 1.48 -23.67 -32.25
N LYS A 199 2.62 -23.95 -31.63
CA LYS A 199 3.74 -24.68 -32.25
C LYS A 199 4.32 -25.69 -31.29
N MET A 200 4.44 -26.94 -31.73
CA MET A 200 5.14 -27.95 -30.93
C MET A 200 6.65 -27.73 -30.99
N ASN A 201 7.29 -27.63 -29.82
CA ASN A 201 8.74 -27.55 -29.70
C ASN A 201 9.37 -28.96 -29.73
N ARG A 202 10.71 -29.04 -29.67
CA ARG A 202 11.43 -30.33 -29.70
C ARG A 202 11.18 -31.22 -28.48
N LEU A 203 10.66 -30.66 -27.39
CA LEU A 203 10.38 -31.34 -26.12
C LEU A 203 8.90 -31.79 -26.05
N GLY A 204 8.11 -31.53 -27.10
CA GLY A 204 6.68 -31.86 -27.14
C GLY A 204 5.78 -30.82 -26.46
N HIS A 205 6.32 -29.71 -25.95
CA HIS A 205 5.51 -28.62 -25.42
C HIS A 205 4.84 -27.84 -26.55
N LEU A 206 3.60 -27.40 -26.33
CA LEU A 206 2.94 -26.45 -27.23
C LEU A 206 3.28 -25.03 -26.79
N VAL A 207 3.88 -24.27 -27.69
CA VAL A 207 4.15 -22.85 -27.49
C VAL A 207 3.12 -22.07 -28.30
N LEU A 208 2.12 -21.54 -27.63
CA LEU A 208 1.19 -20.59 -28.24
C LEU A 208 1.89 -19.25 -28.32
N LYS A 209 1.93 -18.70 -29.53
CA LYS A 209 2.42 -17.35 -29.78
C LYS A 209 1.31 -16.56 -30.42
N ARG A 210 1.12 -15.34 -29.93
CA ARG A 210 0.28 -14.39 -30.62
C ARG A 210 0.98 -13.98 -31.93
N VAL A 211 0.32 -14.21 -33.07
CA VAL A 211 0.84 -13.94 -34.42
C VAL A 211 0.15 -12.78 -35.08
N VAL A 212 -1.11 -12.54 -34.74
CA VAL A 212 -1.79 -11.26 -34.98
C VAL A 212 -1.57 -10.45 -33.72
N PRO A 213 -0.85 -9.31 -33.79
CA PRO A 213 -0.76 -8.41 -32.65
C PRO A 213 -2.16 -8.19 -32.10
N LEU A 214 -2.31 -8.15 -30.77
CA LEU A 214 -3.50 -7.51 -30.25
C LEU A 214 -3.56 -6.14 -30.93
N PRO A 215 -4.76 -5.64 -31.29
CA PRO A 215 -4.91 -4.20 -31.38
C PRO A 215 -4.14 -3.67 -30.17
N LYS A 216 -3.22 -2.71 -30.34
CA LYS A 216 -2.76 -1.98 -29.16
C LYS A 216 -4.07 -1.68 -28.44
N ALA A 217 -4.26 -2.22 -27.23
CA ALA A 217 -5.37 -1.78 -26.39
C ALA A 217 -5.29 -0.27 -26.56
N GLU A 218 -6.31 0.35 -27.20
CA GLU A 218 -6.26 1.76 -27.55
C GLU A 218 -5.58 2.42 -26.37
N ALA A 219 -4.39 3.00 -26.59
CA ALA A 219 -3.47 3.32 -25.51
C ALA A 219 -4.31 3.96 -24.42
N VAL A 220 -4.51 3.25 -23.28
CA VAL A 220 -5.73 3.41 -22.46
C VAL A 220 -6.01 4.89 -22.41
N GLY A 221 -7.09 5.28 -23.08
CA GLY A 221 -7.30 6.69 -23.36
C GLY A 221 -7.43 7.45 -22.06
N THR A 222 -7.30 8.77 -22.12
CA THR A 222 -7.68 9.62 -20.99
C THR A 222 -9.21 9.67 -20.79
N THR A 223 -10.00 9.05 -21.66
CA THR A 223 -11.45 8.91 -21.54
C THR A 223 -11.81 7.82 -20.54
N ALA A 224 -12.83 8.07 -19.72
CA ALA A 224 -13.33 7.10 -18.75
C ALA A 224 -13.90 5.86 -19.44
N ASP A 225 -13.26 4.70 -19.23
CA ASP A 225 -13.78 3.38 -19.58
C ASP A 225 -14.20 2.67 -18.28
N PRO A 226 -15.43 2.13 -18.15
CA PRO A 226 -15.91 1.53 -16.90
C PRO A 226 -15.07 0.35 -16.40
N VAL A 227 -14.51 -0.46 -17.31
CA VAL A 227 -13.65 -1.59 -16.94
C VAL A 227 -12.32 -1.08 -16.43
N MET A 228 -11.73 -0.09 -17.11
CA MET A 228 -10.48 0.51 -16.68
C MET A 228 -10.64 1.33 -15.41
N LEU A 229 -11.79 1.96 -15.18
CA LEU A 229 -12.09 2.68 -13.95
C LEU A 229 -12.00 1.75 -12.75
N GLU A 230 -12.60 0.57 -12.84
CA GLU A 230 -12.52 -0.45 -11.79
C GLU A 230 -11.09 -0.98 -11.61
N VAL A 231 -10.35 -1.17 -12.72
CA VAL A 231 -8.94 -1.56 -12.66
C VAL A 231 -8.09 -0.52 -11.93
N PHE A 232 -8.20 0.77 -12.31
CA PHE A 232 -7.44 1.84 -11.69
C PHE A 232 -7.82 2.07 -10.23
N ASN A 233 -9.11 1.99 -9.90
CA ASN A 233 -9.59 2.02 -8.51
C ASN A 233 -8.87 0.97 -7.65
N ASN A 234 -8.92 -0.30 -8.07
CA ASN A 234 -8.23 -1.39 -7.36
C ASN A 234 -6.71 -1.19 -7.31
N LEU A 235 -6.09 -0.67 -8.38
CA LEU A 235 -4.66 -0.44 -8.39
C LEU A 235 -4.23 0.69 -7.43
N PHE A 236 -4.96 1.80 -7.35
CA PHE A 236 -4.66 2.87 -6.40
C PHE A 236 -4.85 2.42 -4.96
N MET A 237 -5.93 1.66 -4.69
CA MET A 237 -6.15 1.02 -3.39
C MET A 237 -5.02 0.06 -3.02
N ALA A 238 -4.60 -0.79 -3.96
CA ALA A 238 -3.49 -1.72 -3.75
C ALA A 238 -2.16 -1.01 -3.43
N ILE A 239 -1.93 0.21 -3.97
CA ILE A 239 -0.76 1.02 -3.59
C ILE A 239 -0.86 1.38 -2.10
N ALA A 240 -1.98 1.96 -1.67
CA ALA A 240 -2.18 2.37 -0.28
C ALA A 240 -2.11 1.19 0.70
N GLU A 241 -2.66 0.03 0.33
CA GLU A 241 -2.55 -1.20 1.13
C GLU A 241 -1.10 -1.69 1.25
N GLN A 242 -0.32 -1.66 0.16
CA GLN A 242 1.09 -2.05 0.20
C GLN A 242 1.93 -1.10 1.06
N MET A 243 1.60 0.19 1.07
CA MET A 243 2.19 1.15 2.02
C MET A 243 1.85 0.73 3.46
N GLY A 244 0.58 0.44 3.75
CA GLY A 244 0.12 0.02 5.08
C GLY A 244 0.78 -1.27 5.58
N VAL A 245 0.91 -2.28 4.71
CA VAL A 245 1.65 -3.53 5.03
C VAL A 245 3.12 -3.24 5.37
N THR A 246 3.72 -2.27 4.69
CA THR A 246 5.10 -1.85 4.98
C THR A 246 5.16 -1.17 6.34
N LEU A 247 4.30 -0.17 6.58
CA LEU A 247 4.21 0.56 7.84
C LEU A 247 4.06 -0.39 9.03
N ARG A 248 3.07 -1.29 8.98
CA ARG A 248 2.82 -2.29 10.02
C ARG A 248 4.04 -3.17 10.31
N LYS A 249 4.76 -3.61 9.28
CA LYS A 249 5.92 -4.49 9.44
C LYS A 249 7.12 -3.77 10.06
N THR A 250 7.29 -2.49 9.75
CA THR A 250 8.48 -1.72 10.15
C THR A 250 8.29 -0.89 11.41
N ALA A 251 7.05 -0.64 11.83
CA ALA A 251 6.75 0.12 13.04
C ALA A 251 7.29 -0.56 14.30
N SER A 252 7.61 0.25 15.29
CA SER A 252 8.09 -0.19 16.61
C SER A 252 6.98 -0.16 17.65
N SER A 253 6.03 0.78 17.57
CA SER A 253 4.94 0.86 18.55
C SER A 253 3.86 -0.20 18.33
N VAL A 254 3.28 -0.64 19.45
CA VAL A 254 2.11 -1.54 19.47
C VAL A 254 0.90 -0.89 18.80
N ASN A 255 0.73 0.43 18.91
CA ASN A 255 -0.38 1.16 18.29
C ASN A 255 -0.39 0.98 16.77
N ILE A 256 0.74 1.19 16.11
CA ILE A 256 0.82 1.05 14.65
C ILE A 256 0.91 -0.44 14.25
N LYS A 257 1.74 -1.24 14.93
CA LYS A 257 2.05 -2.62 14.53
C LYS A 257 0.91 -3.61 14.77
N GLU A 258 0.23 -3.49 15.91
CA GLU A 258 -0.76 -4.47 16.39
C GLU A 258 -2.18 -3.90 16.44
N ARG A 259 -2.36 -2.65 16.92
CA ARG A 259 -3.70 -2.01 16.91
C ARG A 259 -4.11 -1.49 15.53
N LEU A 260 -3.17 -1.40 14.60
CA LEU A 260 -3.36 -0.90 13.23
C LEU A 260 -3.88 0.54 13.19
N ASP A 261 -3.46 1.34 14.17
CA ASP A 261 -3.85 2.74 14.31
C ASP A 261 -3.01 3.64 13.39
N TYR A 262 -3.20 3.44 12.08
CA TYR A 262 -2.53 4.18 11.03
C TYR A 262 -3.37 4.20 9.76
N SER A 263 -3.05 5.08 8.82
CA SER A 263 -3.61 5.05 7.46
C SER A 263 -2.56 5.47 6.45
N CYS A 264 -2.67 4.95 5.23
CA CYS A 264 -1.81 5.30 4.11
C CYS A 264 -2.68 5.73 2.94
N ALA A 265 -2.24 6.72 2.19
CA ALA A 265 -3.03 7.33 1.13
C ALA A 265 -2.18 7.84 -0.03
N VAL A 266 -2.82 7.87 -1.21
CA VAL A 266 -2.31 8.41 -2.46
C VAL A 266 -3.13 9.66 -2.81
N PHE A 267 -2.44 10.71 -3.24
CA PHE A 267 -3.01 12.01 -3.57
C PHE A 267 -2.58 12.46 -4.97
N ASP A 268 -3.46 13.21 -5.63
CA ASP A 268 -3.16 13.83 -6.91
C ASP A 268 -2.19 15.03 -6.79
N ALA A 269 -1.87 15.66 -7.91
CA ALA A 269 -0.97 16.82 -7.95
C ALA A 269 -1.46 18.05 -7.15
N GLN A 270 -2.74 18.11 -6.80
CA GLN A 270 -3.35 19.20 -6.04
C GLN A 270 -3.45 18.86 -4.55
N GLY A 271 -3.06 17.64 -4.14
CA GLY A 271 -3.20 17.17 -2.77
C GLY A 271 -4.58 16.59 -2.46
N ASN A 272 -5.44 16.36 -3.46
CA ASN A 272 -6.73 15.72 -3.22
C ASN A 272 -6.54 14.20 -3.03
N LEU A 273 -7.24 13.63 -2.06
CA LEU A 273 -7.24 12.19 -1.82
C LEU A 273 -7.77 11.42 -3.04
N VAL A 274 -7.01 10.43 -3.50
CA VAL A 274 -7.39 9.52 -4.60
C VAL A 274 -7.79 8.16 -4.07
N ALA A 275 -6.98 7.58 -3.18
CA ALA A 275 -7.19 6.27 -2.58
C ALA A 275 -6.49 6.15 -1.23
N ASN A 276 -7.00 5.28 -0.36
CA ASN A 276 -6.48 5.06 0.98
C ASN A 276 -6.64 3.60 1.42
N ALA A 277 -5.79 3.10 2.31
CA ALA A 277 -6.03 1.84 3.00
C ALA A 277 -7.02 2.07 4.16
N PRO A 278 -8.16 1.34 4.23
CA PRO A 278 -9.19 1.58 5.23
C PRO A 278 -8.80 0.91 6.57
N HIS A 279 -8.32 1.73 7.52
CA HIS A 279 -8.11 1.28 8.90
C HIS A 279 -8.81 2.22 9.91
N MET A 280 -8.68 3.54 9.73
CA MET A 280 -9.25 4.54 10.64
C MET A 280 -10.01 5.63 9.86
N PRO A 281 -11.36 5.70 9.95
CA PRO A 281 -12.17 6.65 9.19
C PRO A 281 -11.79 8.13 9.37
N VAL A 282 -11.41 8.53 10.59
CA VAL A 282 -11.08 9.93 10.91
C VAL A 282 -9.82 10.43 10.17
N HIS A 283 -8.89 9.54 9.82
CA HIS A 283 -7.71 9.90 9.03
C HIS A 283 -8.08 10.31 7.60
N LEU A 284 -9.20 9.82 7.08
CA LEU A 284 -9.48 9.83 5.66
C LEU A 284 -9.97 11.18 5.14
N GLY A 285 -10.70 11.93 5.97
CA GLY A 285 -11.15 13.29 5.64
C GLY A 285 -10.26 14.42 6.18
N SER A 286 -9.13 14.07 6.79
CA SER A 286 -8.22 15.03 7.44
C SER A 286 -6.80 15.02 6.89
N MET A 287 -6.32 13.92 6.31
CA MET A 287 -4.98 13.87 5.70
C MET A 287 -4.83 14.77 4.46
N ASP A 288 -5.91 15.00 3.70
CA ASP A 288 -5.92 15.91 2.54
C ASP A 288 -5.47 17.32 2.94
N ARG A 289 -6.02 17.85 4.05
CA ARG A 289 -5.60 19.14 4.62
C ARG A 289 -4.13 19.16 5.03
N SER A 290 -3.60 18.09 5.62
CA SER A 290 -2.17 18.00 5.94
C SER A 290 -1.29 18.07 4.70
N VAL A 291 -1.69 17.37 3.63
CA VAL A 291 -0.96 17.39 2.35
C VAL A 291 -1.05 18.78 1.71
N GLU A 292 -2.22 19.40 1.68
CA GLU A 292 -2.41 20.77 1.18
C GLU A 292 -1.54 21.79 1.93
N THR A 293 -1.44 21.71 3.26
CA THR A 293 -0.53 22.54 4.07
C THR A 293 0.92 22.36 3.62
N VAL A 294 1.37 21.11 3.49
CA VAL A 294 2.75 20.82 3.05
C VAL A 294 3.02 21.37 1.65
N ILE A 295 2.06 21.27 0.73
CA ILE A 295 2.17 21.84 -0.62
C ILE A 295 2.29 23.37 -0.54
N ALA A 296 1.40 24.02 0.21
CA ALA A 296 1.32 25.47 0.29
C ALA A 296 2.56 26.09 0.95
N GLN A 297 3.11 25.45 1.99
CA GLN A 297 4.24 25.98 2.76
C GLN A 297 5.61 25.63 2.16
N ASN A 298 5.69 24.69 1.21
CA ASN A 298 6.97 24.22 0.65
C ASN A 298 6.98 24.25 -0.89
N PRO A 299 6.84 25.42 -1.54
CA PRO A 299 6.83 25.53 -3.00
C PRO A 299 8.13 25.07 -3.67
N ASP A 300 9.25 25.09 -2.93
CA ASP A 300 10.59 24.74 -3.40
C ASP A 300 11.03 23.32 -2.99
N MET A 301 10.08 22.43 -2.66
CA MET A 301 10.37 21.04 -2.29
C MET A 301 11.14 20.29 -3.38
N LYS A 302 12.03 19.36 -2.99
CA LYS A 302 12.93 18.66 -3.91
C LYS A 302 12.69 17.14 -3.92
N PRO A 303 13.11 16.44 -5.00
CA PRO A 303 13.11 14.99 -5.00
C PRO A 303 13.92 14.42 -3.82
N GLY A 304 13.30 13.50 -3.07
CA GLY A 304 13.90 12.89 -1.88
C GLY A 304 13.64 13.65 -0.58
N ASP A 305 12.93 14.78 -0.62
CA ASP A 305 12.45 15.44 0.59
C ASP A 305 11.22 14.72 1.16
N VAL A 306 11.07 14.72 2.48
CA VAL A 306 9.87 14.20 3.18
C VAL A 306 9.54 15.14 4.33
N TYR A 307 8.25 15.45 4.49
CA TYR A 307 7.74 16.39 5.48
C TYR A 307 6.93 15.68 6.55
N VAL A 308 6.87 16.26 7.75
CA VAL A 308 6.09 15.74 8.88
C VAL A 308 5.34 16.86 9.61
N LEU A 309 4.11 16.56 10.03
CA LEU A 309 3.27 17.44 10.83
C LEU A 309 2.25 16.68 11.68
N ASN A 310 1.81 17.28 12.79
CA ASN A 310 0.66 16.85 13.58
C ASN A 310 -0.23 18.02 14.02
N ALA A 311 0.12 19.27 13.65
CA ALA A 311 -0.59 20.47 14.07
C ALA A 311 -2.08 20.40 13.67
N PRO A 312 -3.02 20.40 14.64
CA PRO A 312 -4.44 20.18 14.33
C PRO A 312 -5.05 21.29 13.47
N TYR A 313 -4.55 22.51 13.67
CA TYR A 313 -4.94 23.70 12.92
C TYR A 313 -4.49 23.68 11.45
N ASN A 314 -3.59 22.77 11.09
CA ASN A 314 -3.01 22.63 9.75
C ASN A 314 -3.24 21.23 9.15
N GLY A 315 -4.33 20.56 9.54
CA GLY A 315 -4.77 19.27 8.99
C GLY A 315 -4.57 18.08 9.92
N GLY A 316 -3.87 18.24 11.04
CA GLY A 316 -3.82 17.23 12.10
C GLY A 316 -5.19 16.99 12.74
N THR A 317 -5.37 15.83 13.35
CA THR A 317 -6.58 15.45 14.11
C THR A 317 -6.40 15.70 15.60
N HIS A 318 -5.26 15.30 16.13
CA HIS A 318 -4.72 15.60 17.46
C HIS A 318 -3.19 15.39 17.43
N LEU A 319 -2.45 15.82 18.45
CA LEU A 319 -0.98 15.73 18.42
C LEU A 319 -0.40 14.30 18.27
N PRO A 320 -1.01 13.25 18.83
CA PRO A 320 -0.53 11.88 18.64
C PRO A 320 -0.57 11.37 17.19
N ASP A 321 -1.48 11.91 16.36
CA ASP A 321 -1.59 11.50 14.96
C ASP A 321 -0.62 12.27 14.09
N ILE A 322 0.54 11.66 13.83
CA ILE A 322 1.60 12.32 13.07
C ILE A 322 1.48 11.91 11.60
N THR A 323 1.41 12.90 10.71
CA THR A 323 1.33 12.72 9.26
C THR A 323 2.68 12.95 8.62
N VAL A 324 3.15 11.97 7.85
CA VAL A 324 4.37 12.05 7.02
C VAL A 324 3.96 12.13 5.55
N VAL A 325 4.43 13.16 4.84
CA VAL A 325 4.05 13.46 3.45
C VAL A 325 5.29 13.41 2.55
N THR A 326 5.22 12.64 1.46
CA THR A 326 6.30 12.49 0.50
C THR A 326 5.85 12.94 -0.90
N PRO A 327 6.45 13.98 -1.48
CA PRO A 327 6.22 14.39 -2.87
C PRO A 327 6.81 13.38 -3.88
N VAL A 328 6.11 13.17 -4.99
CA VAL A 328 6.47 12.20 -6.03
C VAL A 328 6.72 12.93 -7.36
N PHE A 329 7.97 12.93 -7.82
CA PHE A 329 8.40 13.73 -8.98
C PHE A 329 8.45 12.95 -10.31
N LEU A 330 8.73 11.64 -10.28
CA LEU A 330 8.88 10.80 -11.48
C LEU A 330 9.82 11.37 -12.57
N GLY A 331 10.89 12.05 -12.15
CA GLY A 331 11.86 12.67 -13.07
C GLY A 331 11.45 14.05 -13.61
N HIS A 332 10.40 14.66 -13.08
CA HIS A 332 10.01 16.05 -13.37
C HIS A 332 10.55 17.02 -12.32
N ASP A 333 10.52 18.32 -12.63
CA ASP A 333 11.01 19.39 -11.73
C ASP A 333 9.99 19.76 -10.64
N ARG A 334 8.75 19.30 -10.76
CA ARG A 334 7.67 19.52 -9.79
C ARG A 334 7.03 18.20 -9.38
N PRO A 335 6.49 18.09 -8.16
CA PRO A 335 5.70 16.94 -7.77
C PRO A 335 4.49 16.75 -8.70
N LEU A 336 4.23 15.50 -9.05
CA LEU A 336 3.08 15.07 -9.85
C LEU A 336 2.01 14.39 -9.00
N PHE A 337 2.42 13.80 -7.88
CA PHE A 337 1.57 13.10 -6.93
C PHE A 337 2.15 13.29 -5.53
N TYR A 338 1.37 12.95 -4.51
CA TYR A 338 1.85 12.83 -3.14
C TYR A 338 1.40 11.50 -2.57
N VAL A 339 2.20 10.97 -1.65
CA VAL A 339 1.81 9.85 -0.81
C VAL A 339 1.99 10.27 0.64
N ALA A 340 1.06 9.85 1.49
CA ALA A 340 1.14 10.15 2.91
C ALA A 340 0.79 8.95 3.77
N SER A 341 1.31 8.96 4.98
CA SER A 341 0.94 8.05 6.04
C SER A 341 0.71 8.81 7.33
N ARG A 342 -0.32 8.44 8.06
CA ARG A 342 -0.62 8.95 9.40
C ARG A 342 -0.59 7.80 10.37
N GLY A 343 0.11 7.94 11.49
CA GLY A 343 0.19 6.92 12.53
C GLY A 343 -0.03 7.54 13.89
N HIS A 344 -0.75 6.83 14.77
CA HIS A 344 -0.95 7.26 16.15
C HIS A 344 0.24 6.88 17.01
N HIS A 345 0.99 7.87 17.48
CA HIS A 345 2.11 7.68 18.41
C HIS A 345 1.59 7.56 19.85
N ALA A 346 2.07 6.56 20.58
CA ALA A 346 1.60 6.27 21.93
C ALA A 346 1.89 7.40 22.95
N ASP A 347 2.89 8.24 22.68
CA ASP A 347 3.28 9.40 23.47
C ASP A 347 3.93 10.42 22.53
N ILE A 348 3.55 11.69 22.66
CA ILE A 348 4.20 12.83 21.97
C ILE A 348 4.54 13.94 22.99
N GLY A 349 4.62 13.57 24.28
CA GLY A 349 4.74 14.49 25.41
C GLY A 349 3.41 14.80 26.07
N GLY A 350 3.28 16.02 26.58
CA GLY A 350 2.07 16.51 27.25
C GLY A 350 2.09 16.32 28.76
N ARG A 351 1.11 16.87 29.48
CA ARG A 351 1.07 16.87 30.96
C ARG A 351 0.93 15.46 31.55
N ALA A 352 0.14 14.59 30.92
CA ALA A 352 -0.10 13.22 31.38
C ALA A 352 0.70 12.20 30.55
N PRO A 353 1.20 11.10 31.17
CA PRO A 353 1.76 9.98 30.43
C PRO A 353 0.73 9.31 29.51
N GLY A 354 1.15 8.96 28.29
CA GLY A 354 0.30 8.38 27.25
C GLY A 354 -0.03 9.39 26.16
N SER A 355 -0.98 9.05 25.28
CA SER A 355 -1.29 9.86 24.12
C SER A 355 -2.28 11.00 24.40
N MET A 356 -2.91 11.05 25.57
CA MET A 356 -3.99 12.00 25.86
C MET A 356 -3.83 12.65 27.23
N SER A 357 -3.81 13.99 27.26
CA SER A 357 -3.83 14.77 28.49
C SER A 357 -5.29 15.17 28.81
N PRO A 358 -5.97 14.48 29.74
CA PRO A 358 -7.42 14.59 29.92
C PRO A 358 -7.89 15.95 30.44
N ASP A 359 -7.05 16.63 31.22
CA ASP A 359 -7.37 17.94 31.83
C ASP A 359 -6.70 19.11 31.06
N ALA A 360 -6.31 18.89 29.81
CA ALA A 360 -5.69 19.93 29.00
C ALA A 360 -6.70 21.03 28.65
N THR A 361 -6.26 22.28 28.81
CA THR A 361 -7.00 23.50 28.47
C THR A 361 -6.35 24.25 27.31
N SER A 362 -5.08 23.95 27.03
CA SER A 362 -4.30 24.47 25.90
C SER A 362 -3.61 23.33 25.15
N ILE A 363 -3.49 23.45 23.82
CA ILE A 363 -2.76 22.51 22.96
C ILE A 363 -1.32 22.29 23.42
N THR A 364 -0.71 23.31 24.01
CA THR A 364 0.66 23.23 24.54
C THR A 364 0.79 22.21 25.66
N GLU A 365 -0.30 21.90 26.36
CA GLU A 365 -0.37 20.90 27.43
C GLU A 365 -0.54 19.47 26.91
N GLU A 366 -0.85 19.31 25.63
CA GLU A 366 -1.09 18.00 24.99
C GLU A 366 0.17 17.35 24.43
N GLY A 367 1.25 18.12 24.26
CA GLY A 367 2.57 17.62 23.86
C GLY A 367 3.25 18.45 22.79
N VAL A 368 4.13 17.81 22.03
CA VAL A 368 4.95 18.44 21.00
C VAL A 368 4.09 18.69 19.75
N LEU A 369 3.90 19.96 19.44
CA LEU A 369 3.25 20.41 18.21
C LEU A 369 4.30 20.56 17.10
N ILE A 370 4.09 19.84 16.00
CA ILE A 370 4.90 19.82 14.78
C ILE A 370 4.05 20.42 13.67
N ASP A 371 4.38 21.63 13.25
CA ASP A 371 3.57 22.36 12.29
C ASP A 371 3.85 21.95 10.83
N ASN A 372 5.11 22.05 10.43
CA ASN A 372 5.63 21.57 9.14
C ASN A 372 7.15 21.46 9.26
N PHE A 373 7.66 20.23 9.29
CA PHE A 373 9.08 19.96 9.49
C PHE A 373 9.63 19.11 8.35
N LEU A 374 10.77 19.52 7.77
CA LEU A 374 11.51 18.73 6.80
C LEU A 374 12.20 17.56 7.52
N LEU A 375 11.61 16.38 7.45
CA LEU A 375 12.03 15.15 8.13
C LEU A 375 13.18 14.43 7.40
N VAL A 376 13.11 14.41 6.07
CA VAL A 376 14.16 13.86 5.20
C VAL A 376 14.55 14.96 4.23
N GLU A 377 15.84 15.24 4.11
CA GLU A 377 16.38 16.22 3.16
C GLU A 377 17.25 15.48 2.14
N ASN A 378 16.87 15.53 0.86
CA ASN A 378 17.58 14.84 -0.23
C ASN A 378 17.92 13.36 0.10
N GLY A 379 16.96 12.61 0.65
CA GLY A 379 17.12 11.20 1.02
C GLY A 379 17.88 10.94 2.33
N ARG A 380 18.30 11.99 3.06
CA ARG A 380 18.94 11.88 4.38
C ARG A 380 17.94 12.19 5.49
N PHE A 381 17.69 11.20 6.36
CA PHE A 381 16.82 11.38 7.53
C PHE A 381 17.48 12.32 8.56
N ARG A 382 16.76 13.36 8.99
CA ARG A 382 17.26 14.41 9.91
C ARG A 382 17.03 14.04 11.38
N GLU A 383 17.63 12.93 11.81
CA GLU A 383 17.37 12.31 13.13
C GLU A 383 17.68 13.26 14.30
N ARG A 384 18.80 13.97 14.23
CA ARG A 384 19.20 14.88 15.30
C ARG A 384 18.19 16.02 15.44
N GLU A 385 17.78 16.60 14.32
CA GLU A 385 16.89 17.75 14.28
C GLU A 385 15.47 17.37 14.73
N ILE A 386 14.94 16.21 14.32
CA ILE A 386 13.63 15.75 14.82
C ILE A 386 13.68 15.36 16.30
N ARG A 387 14.82 14.84 16.79
CA ARG A 387 15.01 14.55 18.22
C ARG A 387 15.02 15.83 19.04
N GLU A 388 15.71 16.87 18.57
CA GLU A 388 15.71 18.20 19.19
C GLU A 388 14.28 18.77 19.24
N LEU A 389 13.49 18.61 18.16
CA LEU A 389 12.08 19.02 18.12
C LEU A 389 11.22 18.23 19.12
N LEU A 390 11.37 16.90 19.20
CA LEU A 390 10.65 16.05 20.16
C LEU A 390 11.05 16.33 21.62
N ALA A 391 12.25 16.87 21.85
CA ALA A 391 12.72 17.31 23.16
C ALA A 391 12.34 18.77 23.47
N SER A 392 11.58 19.44 22.60
CA SER A 392 11.19 20.84 22.77
C SER A 392 9.92 21.01 23.59
N GLY A 393 9.67 22.25 24.02
CA GLY A 393 8.47 22.62 24.76
C GLY A 393 8.52 22.25 26.25
N PRO A 394 7.48 22.66 27.00
CA PRO A 394 7.38 22.42 28.45
C PRO A 394 7.15 20.94 28.82
N TRP A 395 6.55 20.15 27.93
CA TRP A 395 6.28 18.72 28.13
C TRP A 395 6.75 17.90 26.91
N PRO A 396 8.06 17.62 26.81
CA PRO A 396 8.64 16.92 25.67
C PRO A 396 8.20 15.46 25.60
N ALA A 397 8.41 14.83 24.44
CA ALA A 397 8.14 13.41 24.23
C ALA A 397 8.96 12.55 25.20
N ARG A 398 8.30 11.57 25.83
CA ARG A 398 8.92 10.72 26.86
C ARG A 398 9.75 9.58 26.28
N ASN A 399 9.42 9.14 25.06
CA ASN A 399 10.11 8.05 24.37
C ASN A 399 10.46 8.43 22.91
N PRO A 400 11.32 9.46 22.70
CA PRO A 400 11.65 9.96 21.38
C PRO A 400 12.28 8.90 20.46
N ASP A 401 12.93 7.87 21.02
CA ASP A 401 13.49 6.77 20.21
C ASP A 401 12.40 5.96 19.50
N GLN A 402 11.28 5.69 20.19
CA GLN A 402 10.13 5.03 19.59
C GLN A 402 9.42 5.95 18.59
N ASN A 403 9.26 7.24 18.91
CA ASN A 403 8.72 8.21 17.94
C ASN A 403 9.53 8.22 16.64
N ILE A 404 10.86 8.32 16.73
CA ILE A 404 11.76 8.33 15.57
C ILE A 404 11.71 7.01 14.81
N ALA A 405 11.58 5.87 15.50
CA ALA A 405 11.43 4.56 14.85
C ALA A 405 10.13 4.47 14.04
N ASP A 406 9.01 4.95 14.57
CA ASP A 406 7.73 4.97 13.88
C ASP A 406 7.70 5.99 12.73
N LEU A 407 8.31 7.16 12.88
CA LEU A 407 8.50 8.13 11.79
C LEU A 407 9.30 7.53 10.63
N LYS A 408 10.36 6.76 10.95
CA LYS A 408 11.15 6.00 9.97
C LYS A 408 10.31 4.94 9.26
N ALA A 409 9.41 4.26 9.98
CA ALA A 409 8.46 3.32 9.39
C ALA A 409 7.45 4.01 8.45
N GLN A 410 7.00 5.22 8.78
CA GLN A 410 6.12 6.04 7.92
C GLN A 410 6.84 6.50 6.64
N VAL A 411 8.10 6.96 6.74
CA VAL A 411 8.93 7.27 5.56
C VAL A 411 9.05 6.04 4.66
N ALA A 412 9.28 4.86 5.24
CA ALA A 412 9.40 3.61 4.51
C ALA A 412 8.10 3.20 3.80
N ALA A 413 6.96 3.40 4.47
CA ALA A 413 5.64 3.18 3.89
C ALA A 413 5.39 4.12 2.70
N ASN A 414 5.74 5.39 2.83
CA ASN A 414 5.62 6.37 1.76
C ASN A 414 6.50 6.02 0.56
N GLU A 415 7.77 5.65 0.78
CA GLU A 415 8.67 5.20 -0.29
C GLU A 415 8.06 4.02 -1.07
N LYS A 416 7.44 3.07 -0.36
CA LYS A 416 6.74 1.97 -1.03
C LYS A 416 5.64 2.47 -1.96
N GLY A 417 4.89 3.49 -1.55
CA GLY A 417 3.90 4.17 -2.38
C GLY A 417 4.51 4.82 -3.62
N VAL A 418 5.64 5.51 -3.47
CA VAL A 418 6.41 6.10 -4.58
C VAL A 418 6.78 5.04 -5.63
N GLN A 419 7.36 3.94 -5.19
CA GLN A 419 7.81 2.86 -6.09
C GLN A 419 6.66 2.19 -6.85
N GLU A 420 5.48 2.05 -6.25
CA GLU A 420 4.33 1.48 -6.95
C GLU A 420 3.68 2.48 -7.93
N LEU A 421 3.64 3.78 -7.59
CA LEU A 421 3.24 4.83 -8.54
C LEU A 421 4.17 4.90 -9.74
N GLU A 422 5.49 4.80 -9.53
CA GLU A 422 6.49 4.73 -10.61
C GLU A 422 6.21 3.56 -11.55
N LYS A 423 5.95 2.36 -11.01
CA LYS A 423 5.62 1.17 -11.81
C LYS A 423 4.32 1.35 -12.59
N MET A 424 3.30 1.94 -11.95
CA MET A 424 2.01 2.20 -12.59
C MET A 424 2.17 3.17 -13.76
N VAL A 425 2.88 4.29 -13.56
CA VAL A 425 3.12 5.31 -14.59
C VAL A 425 3.98 4.73 -15.72
N ALA A 426 5.00 3.92 -15.40
CA ALA A 426 5.80 3.23 -16.41
C ALA A 426 4.98 2.24 -17.25
N HIS A 427 3.89 1.68 -16.69
CA HIS A 427 3.03 0.71 -17.39
C HIS A 427 1.93 1.37 -18.22
N PHE A 428 1.20 2.34 -17.65
CA PHE A 428 0.00 2.94 -18.25
C PHE A 428 0.24 4.31 -18.88
N GLY A 429 1.36 4.96 -18.58
CA GLY A 429 1.66 6.34 -18.99
C GLY A 429 1.10 7.37 -18.01
N LEU A 430 1.81 8.49 -17.87
CA LEU A 430 1.49 9.54 -16.89
C LEU A 430 0.09 10.15 -17.13
N GLU A 431 -0.21 10.53 -18.37
CA GLU A 431 -1.49 11.18 -18.72
C GLU A 431 -2.69 10.29 -18.39
N THR A 432 -2.58 8.99 -18.68
CA THR A 432 -3.58 7.99 -18.33
C THR A 432 -3.77 7.90 -16.82
N VAL A 433 -2.68 7.73 -16.06
CA VAL A 433 -2.76 7.63 -14.60
C VAL A 433 -3.44 8.87 -14.00
N ARG A 434 -3.04 10.06 -14.43
CA ARG A 434 -3.65 11.33 -13.97
C ARG A 434 -5.13 11.42 -14.32
N ALA A 435 -5.51 11.06 -15.54
CA ALA A 435 -6.91 11.06 -15.95
C ALA A 435 -7.75 10.11 -15.08
N TYR A 436 -7.25 8.90 -14.82
CA TYR A 436 -7.98 7.92 -14.00
C TYR A 436 -8.01 8.26 -12.51
N MET A 437 -7.04 9.00 -11.97
CA MET A 437 -7.18 9.58 -10.62
C MET A 437 -8.40 10.52 -10.56
N GLY A 438 -8.57 11.36 -11.58
CA GLY A 438 -9.74 12.23 -11.72
C GLY A 438 -11.04 11.43 -11.87
N HIS A 439 -11.08 10.44 -12.78
CA HIS A 439 -12.27 9.62 -13.00
C HIS A 439 -12.71 8.85 -11.76
N VAL A 440 -11.77 8.38 -10.94
CA VAL A 440 -12.06 7.70 -9.66
C VAL A 440 -12.69 8.68 -8.65
N GLN A 441 -12.23 9.93 -8.61
CA GLN A 441 -12.85 10.97 -7.79
C GLN A 441 -14.23 11.36 -8.33
N ASP A 442 -14.39 11.52 -9.64
CA ASP A 442 -15.66 11.90 -10.27
C ASP A 442 -16.73 10.80 -10.10
N ASN A 443 -16.33 9.52 -10.14
CA ASN A 443 -17.22 8.41 -9.83
C ASN A 443 -17.70 8.42 -8.37
N ALA A 444 -16.81 8.75 -7.43
CA ALA A 444 -17.16 8.90 -6.02
C ALA A 444 -18.10 10.08 -5.80
N GLU A 445 -17.86 11.21 -6.47
CA GLU A 445 -18.78 12.36 -6.48
C GLU A 445 -20.17 11.95 -6.98
N GLU A 446 -20.27 11.32 -8.15
CA GLU A 446 -21.56 10.92 -8.72
C GLU A 446 -22.30 9.91 -7.82
N SER A 447 -21.56 9.07 -7.11
CA SER A 447 -22.15 8.12 -6.16
C SER A 447 -22.76 8.80 -4.94
N VAL A 448 -22.12 9.84 -4.41
CA VAL A 448 -22.72 10.67 -3.35
C VAL A 448 -23.90 11.48 -3.88
N ARG A 449 -23.84 11.99 -5.13
CA ARG A 449 -24.97 12.70 -5.75
C ARG A 449 -26.22 11.82 -5.85
N ARG A 450 -26.08 10.52 -6.14
CA ARG A 450 -27.21 9.56 -6.11
C ARG A 450 -27.85 9.42 -4.73
N VAL A 451 -27.06 9.49 -3.66
CA VAL A 451 -27.59 9.51 -2.28
C VAL A 451 -28.35 10.81 -2.01
N ILE A 452 -27.82 11.95 -2.46
CA ILE A 452 -28.46 13.26 -2.31
C ILE A 452 -29.83 13.29 -3.01
N ASP A 453 -29.99 12.58 -4.13
CA ASP A 453 -31.27 12.48 -4.85
C ASP A 453 -32.40 11.88 -4.02
N VAL A 454 -32.10 11.10 -2.97
CA VAL A 454 -33.10 10.48 -2.08
C VAL A 454 -33.08 11.05 -0.66
N LEU A 455 -32.03 11.79 -0.29
CA LEU A 455 -31.89 12.46 1.00
C LEU A 455 -32.98 13.52 1.20
N LYS A 456 -33.39 13.76 2.45
CA LYS A 456 -34.34 14.82 2.81
C LYS A 456 -33.66 15.85 3.69
N ASP A 457 -34.27 17.02 3.78
CA ASP A 457 -33.88 18.00 4.77
C ASP A 457 -34.13 17.44 6.17
N GLY A 458 -33.23 17.75 7.10
CA GLY A 458 -33.34 17.32 8.48
C GLY A 458 -32.43 18.13 9.39
N GLU A 459 -32.75 18.11 10.68
CA GLU A 459 -31.97 18.80 11.70
C GLU A 459 -31.91 17.94 12.95
N PHE A 460 -30.77 18.01 13.65
CA PHE A 460 -30.58 17.31 14.91
C PHE A 460 -29.71 18.14 15.84
N SER A 461 -29.97 18.01 17.14
CA SER A 461 -29.17 18.60 18.21
C SER A 461 -28.83 17.53 19.21
N TYR A 462 -27.53 17.34 19.46
CA TYR A 462 -27.02 16.40 20.45
C TYR A 462 -26.42 17.18 21.62
N GLU A 463 -26.98 17.01 22.82
CA GLU A 463 -26.43 17.56 24.07
C GLU A 463 -25.47 16.54 24.70
N MET A 464 -24.23 16.97 24.92
CA MET A 464 -23.17 16.16 25.53
C MET A 464 -23.24 16.22 27.06
N ASP A 465 -22.61 15.26 27.74
CA ASP A 465 -22.60 15.18 29.22
C ASP A 465 -21.97 16.42 29.90
N ASN A 466 -21.12 17.17 29.20
CA ASN A 466 -20.52 18.42 29.67
C ASN A 466 -21.39 19.66 29.40
N GLY A 467 -22.61 19.47 28.87
CA GLY A 467 -23.56 20.54 28.52
C GLY A 467 -23.28 21.25 27.19
N ALA A 468 -22.23 20.84 26.45
CA ALA A 468 -22.02 21.33 25.09
C ALA A 468 -23.06 20.73 24.13
N VAL A 469 -23.43 21.45 23.08
CA VAL A 469 -24.43 21.02 22.11
C VAL A 469 -23.84 21.06 20.71
N VAL A 470 -23.85 19.92 20.02
CA VAL A 470 -23.57 19.84 18.59
C VAL A 470 -24.90 19.94 17.84
N ARG A 471 -25.01 20.93 16.95
CA ARG A 471 -26.20 21.12 16.11
C ARG A 471 -25.81 20.94 14.66
N VAL A 472 -26.65 20.24 13.91
CA VAL A 472 -26.48 20.09 12.47
C VAL A 472 -27.82 20.18 11.77
N ALA A 473 -27.84 20.93 10.66
CA ALA A 473 -28.94 20.97 9.72
C ALA A 473 -28.43 20.54 8.34
N ILE A 474 -29.13 19.60 7.70
CA ILE A 474 -28.86 19.14 6.35
C ILE A 474 -29.94 19.74 5.44
N ARG A 475 -29.52 20.45 4.40
CA ARG A 475 -30.40 21.06 3.38
C ARG A 475 -30.04 20.54 2.00
N VAL A 476 -31.02 20.01 1.27
CA VAL A 476 -30.82 19.33 -0.01
C VAL A 476 -31.28 20.22 -1.17
N ASP A 477 -30.35 20.62 -2.04
CA ASP A 477 -30.65 21.21 -3.35
C ASP A 477 -30.71 20.09 -4.39
N ARG A 478 -31.92 19.60 -4.66
CA ARG A 478 -32.15 18.49 -5.61
C ARG A 478 -31.83 18.86 -7.05
N GLU A 479 -32.01 20.12 -7.45
CA GLU A 479 -31.72 20.55 -8.83
C GLU A 479 -30.22 20.52 -9.10
N LYS A 480 -29.42 20.97 -8.13
CA LYS A 480 -27.94 20.94 -8.24
C LYS A 480 -27.33 19.63 -7.75
N ARG A 481 -28.14 18.73 -7.18
CA ARG A 481 -27.72 17.48 -6.52
C ARG A 481 -26.62 17.75 -5.48
N ARG A 482 -26.83 18.76 -4.63
CA ARG A 482 -25.91 19.19 -3.56
C ARG A 482 -26.61 19.14 -2.20
N ALA A 483 -25.83 18.92 -1.15
CA ALA A 483 -26.32 19.02 0.22
C ALA A 483 -25.47 20.02 1.01
N THR A 484 -26.11 20.92 1.74
CA THR A 484 -25.45 21.80 2.71
C THR A 484 -25.55 21.17 4.08
N VAL A 485 -24.40 20.89 4.70
CA VAL A 485 -24.28 20.41 6.08
C VAL A 485 -23.85 21.58 6.94
N ASP A 486 -24.77 22.07 7.77
CA ASP A 486 -24.64 23.33 8.48
C ASP A 486 -24.60 23.11 9.99
N PHE A 487 -23.44 23.37 10.59
CA PHE A 487 -23.21 23.24 12.03
C PHE A 487 -23.53 24.52 12.82
N THR A 488 -24.20 25.51 12.22
CA THR A 488 -24.56 26.77 12.87
C THR A 488 -25.42 26.52 14.12
N GLY A 489 -25.03 27.17 15.22
CA GLY A 489 -25.68 27.00 16.53
C GLY A 489 -25.05 25.91 17.41
N THR A 490 -24.01 25.22 16.93
CA THR A 490 -23.12 24.40 17.77
C THR A 490 -22.44 25.28 18.83
N SER A 491 -22.19 24.72 20.01
CA SER A 491 -21.56 25.43 21.13
C SER A 491 -20.24 26.13 20.75
N PRO A 492 -19.94 27.28 21.38
CA PRO A 492 -18.67 27.97 21.20
C PRO A 492 -17.50 27.07 21.61
N GLN A 493 -16.28 27.45 21.22
CA GLN A 493 -15.06 26.82 21.68
C GLN A 493 -15.06 26.64 23.20
N LEU A 494 -14.77 25.43 23.65
CA LEU A 494 -14.71 25.04 25.05
C LEU A 494 -13.37 25.40 25.66
N SER A 495 -13.35 25.57 26.98
CA SER A 495 -12.12 25.84 27.75
C SER A 495 -11.30 24.58 28.07
N ASP A 496 -11.78 23.40 27.68
CA ASP A 496 -11.16 22.09 27.88
C ASP A 496 -10.73 21.46 26.53
N ASN A 497 -10.46 20.16 26.51
CA ASN A 497 -9.93 19.45 25.35
C ASN A 497 -10.99 18.80 24.44
N PHE A 498 -12.29 19.05 24.67
CA PHE A 498 -13.38 18.51 23.84
C PHE A 498 -13.57 19.24 22.51
N ASN A 499 -12.69 20.16 22.15
CA ASN A 499 -12.74 20.84 20.86
C ASN A 499 -12.26 19.92 19.72
N ALA A 500 -13.09 19.69 18.71
CA ALA A 500 -12.72 18.97 17.50
C ALA A 500 -12.21 19.95 16.43
N PRO A 501 -10.97 19.81 15.93
CA PRO A 501 -10.47 20.60 14.81
C PRO A 501 -11.33 20.39 13.55
N GLN A 502 -11.43 21.41 12.70
CA GLN A 502 -12.21 21.34 11.46
C GLN A 502 -11.92 20.08 10.60
N PRO A 503 -10.67 19.58 10.47
CA PRO A 503 -10.39 18.31 9.78
C PRO A 503 -11.13 17.10 10.36
N VAL A 504 -11.34 17.03 11.68
CA VAL A 504 -12.10 15.95 12.35
C VAL A 504 -13.57 16.01 11.94
N THR A 505 -14.18 17.20 12.00
CA THR A 505 -15.59 17.40 11.60
C THR A 505 -15.80 17.05 10.12
N ARG A 506 -14.88 17.47 9.25
CA ARG A 506 -14.90 17.11 7.82
C ARG A 506 -14.82 15.60 7.61
N ALA A 507 -13.99 14.89 8.38
CA ALA A 507 -13.89 13.44 8.31
C ALA A 507 -15.16 12.73 8.79
N ALA A 508 -15.83 13.22 9.83
CA ALA A 508 -17.12 12.70 10.29
C ALA A 508 -18.21 12.86 9.20
N VAL A 509 -18.29 14.03 8.56
CA VAL A 509 -19.21 14.25 7.42
C VAL A 509 -18.91 13.28 6.28
N LEU A 510 -17.64 13.14 5.89
CA LEU A 510 -17.23 12.21 4.84
C LEU A 510 -17.64 10.76 5.17
N TYR A 511 -17.42 10.33 6.40
CA TYR A 511 -17.76 8.99 6.88
C TYR A 511 -19.27 8.73 6.77
N VAL A 512 -20.11 9.63 7.30
CA VAL A 512 -21.57 9.45 7.30
C VAL A 512 -22.12 9.40 5.87
N PHE A 513 -21.70 10.31 4.98
CA PHE A 513 -22.12 10.28 3.58
C PHE A 513 -21.67 9.01 2.86
N ARG A 514 -20.48 8.47 3.19
CA ARG A 514 -20.04 7.18 2.65
C ARG A 514 -20.90 6.02 3.12
N CYS A 515 -21.31 6.01 4.38
CA CYS A 515 -22.18 4.95 4.94
C CYS A 515 -23.54 4.87 4.22
N MET A 516 -24.02 5.98 3.66
CA MET A 516 -25.25 6.00 2.86
C MET A 516 -25.09 5.49 1.43
N VAL A 517 -23.86 5.40 0.91
CA VAL A 517 -23.60 4.90 -0.44
C VAL A 517 -23.59 3.37 -0.41
N ASP A 518 -24.67 2.75 -0.92
CA ASP A 518 -24.80 1.30 -1.13
C ASP A 518 -24.04 0.84 -2.38
N ASP A 519 -22.75 1.16 -2.44
CA ASP A 519 -21.84 0.78 -3.52
C ASP A 519 -20.41 0.64 -3.00
N ASN A 520 -19.61 -0.18 -3.68
CA ASN A 520 -18.20 -0.40 -3.36
C ASN A 520 -17.32 0.69 -3.97
N ILE A 521 -17.55 1.94 -3.56
CA ILE A 521 -16.69 3.07 -3.94
C ILE A 521 -15.55 3.28 -2.95
N PRO A 522 -14.36 3.70 -3.42
CA PRO A 522 -13.27 4.14 -2.54
C PRO A 522 -13.67 5.41 -1.80
N LEU A 523 -13.13 5.60 -0.60
CA LEU A 523 -13.29 6.87 0.11
C LEU A 523 -12.23 7.86 -0.36
N ASN A 524 -12.66 8.88 -1.11
CA ASN A 524 -11.73 9.86 -1.68
C ASN A 524 -12.32 11.27 -1.67
N ALA A 525 -11.56 12.27 -2.13
CA ALA A 525 -11.98 13.67 -2.11
C ALA A 525 -13.25 13.95 -2.93
N GLY A 526 -13.56 13.10 -3.92
CA GLY A 526 -14.77 13.18 -4.73
C GLY A 526 -16.06 13.13 -3.91
N CYS A 527 -16.09 12.33 -2.84
CA CYS A 527 -17.26 12.20 -1.98
C CYS A 527 -17.71 13.52 -1.33
N LEU A 528 -16.79 14.49 -1.16
CA LEU A 528 -17.09 15.78 -0.53
C LEU A 528 -17.39 16.89 -1.55
N LYS A 529 -17.12 16.69 -2.85
CA LYS A 529 -17.41 17.69 -3.90
C LYS A 529 -18.88 18.16 -3.95
N PRO A 530 -19.90 17.29 -3.73
CA PRO A 530 -21.30 17.73 -3.75
C PRO A 530 -21.80 18.22 -2.37
N ILE A 531 -20.93 18.31 -1.36
CA ILE A 531 -21.29 18.67 0.01
C ILE A 531 -20.73 20.07 0.35
N ASP A 532 -21.63 21.00 0.66
CA ASP A 532 -21.29 22.32 1.17
C ASP A 532 -21.23 22.27 2.70
N LEU A 533 -20.03 22.36 3.27
CA LEU A 533 -19.81 22.25 4.71
C LEU A 533 -19.71 23.64 5.35
N VAL A 534 -20.64 23.95 6.24
CA VAL A 534 -20.64 25.20 7.02
C VAL A 534 -20.31 24.85 8.48
N ILE A 535 -19.12 25.24 8.92
CA ILE A 535 -18.69 25.12 10.32
C ILE A 535 -18.39 26.54 10.81
N PRO A 536 -19.12 27.05 11.82
CA PRO A 536 -18.89 28.38 12.35
C PRO A 536 -17.45 28.57 12.85
N GLU A 537 -16.89 29.76 12.68
CA GLU A 537 -15.66 30.13 13.39
C GLU A 537 -15.89 30.15 14.91
N ASP A 538 -14.83 29.93 15.68
CA ASP A 538 -14.85 30.04 17.15
C ASP A 538 -15.84 29.09 17.86
N CYS A 539 -16.25 28.00 17.19
CA CYS A 539 -17.04 26.94 17.79
C CYS A 539 -16.17 25.73 18.17
N MET A 540 -16.72 24.83 18.99
CA MET A 540 -15.99 23.62 19.41
C MET A 540 -15.63 22.67 18.24
N LEU A 541 -16.18 22.87 17.04
CA LEU A 541 -15.86 22.10 15.82
C LEU A 541 -14.90 22.84 14.87
N ASN A 542 -14.49 24.05 15.24
CA ASN A 542 -13.48 24.85 14.53
C ASN A 542 -12.75 25.76 15.54
N PRO A 543 -12.04 25.16 16.52
CA PRO A 543 -11.34 25.90 17.54
C PRO A 543 -10.16 26.70 16.97
N LYS A 544 -9.85 27.84 17.59
CA LYS A 544 -8.65 28.62 17.33
C LYS A 544 -7.54 28.25 18.31
N TYR A 545 -6.30 28.37 17.83
CA TYR A 545 -5.12 28.26 18.67
C TYR A 545 -5.23 29.24 19.87
N PRO A 546 -4.92 28.83 21.12
CA PRO A 546 -4.26 27.58 21.51
C PRO A 546 -5.19 26.52 22.13
N ALA A 547 -6.46 26.39 21.73
CA ALA A 547 -7.39 25.43 22.35
C ALA A 547 -6.83 23.99 22.43
N ALA A 548 -7.12 23.29 23.52
CA ALA A 548 -6.89 21.85 23.62
C ALA A 548 -7.90 21.08 22.76
N VAL A 549 -7.49 19.95 22.16
CA VAL A 549 -8.27 19.23 21.13
C VAL A 549 -8.26 17.71 21.24
N VAL A 550 -7.51 17.12 22.17
CA VAL A 550 -7.26 15.67 22.17
C VAL A 550 -8.54 14.84 22.33
N ALA A 551 -9.50 15.28 23.16
CA ALA A 551 -10.79 14.61 23.29
C ALA A 551 -11.72 14.90 22.11
N GLY A 552 -11.47 15.97 21.36
CA GLY A 552 -12.19 16.29 20.12
C GLY A 552 -12.13 15.17 19.07
N ASN A 553 -10.98 14.50 18.95
CA ASN A 553 -10.78 13.41 18.00
C ASN A 553 -11.50 12.12 18.39
N VAL A 554 -11.62 11.81 19.68
CA VAL A 554 -12.14 10.51 20.18
C VAL A 554 -13.57 10.57 20.74
N GLU A 555 -13.96 11.67 21.38
CA GLU A 555 -15.29 11.83 21.98
C GLU A 555 -16.20 12.70 21.10
N THR A 556 -15.79 13.94 20.82
CA THR A 556 -16.63 14.89 20.07
C THR A 556 -16.90 14.42 18.65
N SER A 557 -15.95 13.73 18.01
CA SER A 557 -16.13 13.16 16.67
C SER A 557 -17.26 12.12 16.61
N GLN A 558 -17.48 11.34 17.68
CA GLN A 558 -18.59 10.40 17.78
C GLN A 558 -19.91 11.15 17.87
N VAL A 559 -19.99 12.19 18.70
CA VAL A 559 -21.18 13.04 18.82
C VAL A 559 -21.52 13.74 17.51
N VAL A 560 -20.53 14.23 16.77
CA VAL A 560 -20.74 14.81 15.42
C VAL A 560 -21.33 13.76 14.48
N THR A 561 -20.82 12.53 14.53
CA THR A 561 -21.29 11.41 13.71
C THR A 561 -22.74 11.05 14.06
N ASP A 562 -23.07 10.96 15.34
CA ASP A 562 -24.42 10.66 15.83
C ASP A 562 -25.41 11.78 15.46
N ALA A 563 -25.00 13.05 15.60
CA ALA A 563 -25.83 14.18 15.22
C ALA A 563 -26.11 14.19 13.71
N LEU A 564 -25.11 13.87 12.89
CA LEU A 564 -25.27 13.74 11.44
C LEU A 564 -26.24 12.60 11.08
N PHE A 565 -26.10 11.42 11.67
CA PHE A 565 -27.06 10.32 11.46
C PHE A 565 -28.46 10.65 11.97
N GLY A 566 -28.58 11.37 13.09
CA GLY A 566 -29.86 11.82 13.62
C GLY A 566 -30.58 12.85 12.73
N ALA A 567 -29.83 13.58 11.89
CA ALA A 567 -30.37 14.57 10.96
C ALA A 567 -30.72 13.99 9.58
N MET A 568 -30.37 12.73 9.30
CA MET A 568 -30.66 12.03 8.03
C MET A 568 -31.92 11.17 8.15
#